data_AF-A0A2V9TED4-F1
#
_entry.id   AF-A0A2V9TED4-F1
#
_cell.length_a   1.000
_cell.length_b   1.000
_cell.length_c   1.000
_cell.angle_alpha   90.00
_cell.angle_beta   90.00
_cell.angle_gamma   90.00
#
_symmetry.space_group_name_H-M   'P 1'
#
loop_
_entity.id
_entity.type
_entity.pdbx_description
1 polymer ?
#
loop_
_entity_poly.entity_id
_entity_poly.type
_entity_poly.pdbx_seq_one_letter_code
_entity_poly.pdbx_strand_id
1 'polypeptide(L)'
;MKIKPLLWVILASCTFGFAKEKAEVRDITGCLSRGDSAKEFLLTGNDGSTWEVRSSRVALAEHVGHTVTATGVVSNAKMHNMKEDAKQAAKDSGMKKSDAEHGHLTVTEIKMVSDSCK
;
A
#
# COMPACT_ATOMS: atom_id res chain seq x y z
N MET A 1 -47.82 -14.83 -39.42
CA MET A 1 -47.06 -13.92 -38.54
C MET A 1 -47.02 -14.51 -37.13
N LYS A 2 -45.84 -14.80 -36.58
CA LYS A 2 -45.65 -15.28 -35.20
C LYS A 2 -44.50 -14.49 -34.61
N ILE A 3 -44.82 -13.52 -33.76
CA ILE A 3 -43.85 -12.66 -33.07
C ILE A 3 -43.40 -13.43 -31.83
N LYS A 4 -42.10 -13.68 -31.74
CA LYS A 4 -41.45 -14.42 -30.64
C LYS A 4 -40.87 -13.39 -29.67
N PRO A 5 -41.26 -13.37 -28.38
CA PRO A 5 -40.73 -12.39 -27.45
C PRO A 5 -39.33 -12.83 -27.02
N LEU A 6 -38.35 -11.97 -27.29
CA LEU A 6 -37.00 -12.12 -26.77
C LEU A 6 -37.03 -11.60 -25.33
N LEU A 7 -36.98 -12.51 -24.35
CA LEU A 7 -36.76 -12.14 -22.94
C LEU A 7 -35.34 -11.56 -22.80
N TRP A 8 -35.24 -10.28 -22.48
CA TRP A 8 -34.04 -9.68 -21.92
C TRP A 8 -33.99 -9.97 -20.42
N VAL A 9 -33.19 -10.97 -20.05
CA VAL A 9 -32.78 -11.17 -18.66
C VAL A 9 -31.63 -10.21 -18.39
N ILE A 10 -31.92 -9.06 -17.75
CA ILE A 10 -30.88 -8.18 -17.21
C ILE A 10 -30.38 -8.85 -15.93
N LEU A 11 -29.26 -9.59 -16.05
CA LEU A 11 -28.46 -10.00 -14.91
C LEU A 11 -27.83 -8.74 -14.32
N ALA A 12 -28.48 -8.18 -13.30
CA ALA A 12 -27.83 -7.23 -12.40
C ALA A 12 -26.68 -7.97 -11.71
N SER A 13 -25.47 -7.82 -12.24
CA SER A 13 -24.25 -8.21 -11.57
C SER A 13 -24.08 -7.30 -10.35
N CYS A 14 -24.61 -7.73 -9.21
CA CYS A 14 -24.13 -7.27 -7.91
C CYS A 14 -22.64 -7.61 -7.86
N THR A 15 -21.80 -6.63 -8.22
CA THR A 15 -20.41 -6.60 -7.80
C THR A 15 -20.45 -6.42 -6.29
N PHE A 16 -20.63 -7.54 -5.57
CA PHE A 16 -20.28 -7.60 -4.17
C PHE A 16 -18.81 -7.18 -4.12
N GLY A 17 -18.59 -5.93 -3.71
CA GLY A 17 -17.26 -5.41 -3.45
C GLY A 17 -16.66 -6.31 -2.38
N PHE A 18 -15.85 -7.27 -2.80
CA PHE A 18 -14.90 -7.89 -1.92
C PHE A 18 -14.05 -6.74 -1.40
N ALA A 19 -14.24 -6.40 -0.11
CA ALA A 19 -13.29 -5.56 0.58
C ALA A 19 -11.91 -6.15 0.27
N LYS A 20 -11.07 -5.37 -0.41
CA LYS A 20 -9.74 -5.79 -0.83
C LYS A 20 -8.98 -6.12 0.45
N GLU A 21 -8.87 -7.40 0.79
CA GLU A 21 -8.12 -7.83 1.96
C GLU A 21 -6.70 -7.28 1.81
N LYS A 22 -6.30 -6.44 2.76
CA LYS A 22 -4.97 -5.80 2.74
C LYS A 22 -3.92 -6.89 2.94
N ALA A 23 -3.05 -7.08 1.96
CA ALA A 23 -2.02 -8.11 2.01
C ALA A 23 -1.01 -7.86 3.16
N GLU A 24 -0.51 -8.93 3.76
CA GLU A 24 0.58 -8.87 4.74
C GLU A 24 1.91 -8.41 4.12
N VAL A 25 2.14 -8.80 2.87
CA VAL A 25 3.29 -8.37 2.08
C VAL A 25 2.89 -7.16 1.24
N ARG A 26 3.75 -6.15 1.20
CA ARG A 26 3.56 -4.94 0.39
C ARG A 26 4.70 -4.76 -0.58
N ASP A 27 4.34 -4.31 -1.78
CA ASP A 27 5.25 -3.75 -2.77
C ASP A 27 5.01 -2.25 -2.81
N ILE A 28 5.93 -1.49 -2.24
CA ILE A 28 5.82 -0.03 -2.13
C ILE A 28 6.88 0.59 -3.02
N THR A 29 6.44 1.38 -3.99
CA THR A 29 7.35 2.17 -4.82
C THR A 29 7.39 3.61 -4.33
N GLY A 30 8.58 4.11 -4.04
CA GLY A 30 8.73 5.42 -3.40
C GLY A 30 10.17 5.86 -3.19
N CYS A 31 10.33 7.00 -2.53
CA CYS A 31 11.62 7.57 -2.16
C CYS A 31 12.11 6.96 -0.84
N LEU A 32 13.30 6.35 -0.85
CA LEU A 32 13.94 5.90 0.38
C LEU A 32 14.82 7.01 0.96
N SER A 33 14.64 7.30 2.25
CA SER A 33 15.31 8.39 2.96
C SER A 33 15.87 7.90 4.30
N ARG A 34 16.76 8.68 4.91
CA ARG A 34 17.16 8.48 6.32
C ARG A 34 16.04 8.97 7.23
N GLY A 35 15.76 8.20 8.28
CA GLY A 35 14.91 8.62 9.39
C GLY A 35 15.66 9.48 10.41
N ASP A 36 15.10 9.59 11.61
CA ASP A 36 15.58 10.51 12.65
C ASP A 36 16.91 10.04 13.26
N SER A 37 17.17 8.73 13.27
CA SER A 37 18.46 8.15 13.66
C SER A 37 19.22 7.52 12.48
N ALA A 38 20.53 7.34 12.64
CA ALA A 38 21.39 6.77 11.59
C ALA A 38 21.04 5.32 11.19
N LYS A 39 20.18 4.65 11.96
CA LYS A 39 19.71 3.27 11.71
C LYS A 39 18.25 3.22 11.26
N GLU A 40 17.58 4.36 11.20
CA GLU A 40 16.21 4.47 10.75
C GLU A 40 16.16 4.88 9.29
N PHE A 41 15.23 4.28 8.56
CA PHE A 41 15.00 4.57 7.16
C PHE A 41 13.49 4.76 6.96
N LEU A 42 13.15 5.72 6.11
CA LEU A 42 11.78 6.06 5.78
C LEU A 42 11.56 5.87 4.28
N LEU A 43 10.54 5.09 3.92
CA LEU A 43 10.07 4.95 2.56
C LEU A 43 8.76 5.72 2.40
N THR A 44 8.80 6.80 1.62
CA THR A 44 7.59 7.54 1.24
C THR A 44 7.11 7.02 -0.11
N GLY A 45 6.00 6.31 -0.10
CA GLY A 45 5.36 5.75 -1.29
C GLY A 45 4.85 6.85 -2.22
N ASN A 46 4.83 6.55 -3.51
CA ASN A 46 4.25 7.44 -4.53
C ASN A 46 2.75 7.69 -4.34
N ASP A 47 2.08 6.84 -3.57
CA ASP A 47 0.68 6.97 -3.14
C ASP A 47 0.50 7.82 -1.87
N GLY A 48 1.59 8.37 -1.33
CA GLY A 48 1.61 9.14 -0.09
C GLY A 48 1.70 8.30 1.18
N SER A 49 1.78 6.97 1.08
CA SER A 49 2.04 6.12 2.23
C SER A 49 3.42 6.39 2.83
N THR A 50 3.58 6.20 4.14
CA THR A 50 4.90 6.33 4.78
C THR A 50 5.21 5.12 5.64
N TRP A 51 6.44 4.63 5.48
CA TRP A 51 6.86 3.39 6.12
C TRP A 51 8.19 3.59 6.81
N GLU A 52 8.24 3.29 8.10
CA GLU A 52 9.52 3.00 8.76
C GLU A 52 9.99 1.64 8.28
N VAL A 53 11.16 1.61 7.64
CA VAL A 53 11.66 0.39 7.00
C VAL A 53 12.95 -0.10 7.64
N ARG A 54 13.04 -1.42 7.80
CA ARG A 54 14.23 -2.12 8.27
C ARG A 54 14.48 -3.34 7.42
N SER A 55 15.74 -3.77 7.32
CA SER A 55 16.09 -5.02 6.67
C SER A 55 17.31 -5.64 7.33
N SER A 56 17.35 -6.97 7.37
CA SER A 56 18.56 -7.75 7.66
C SER A 56 19.20 -8.33 6.39
N ARG A 57 18.56 -8.15 5.22
CA ARG A 57 18.96 -8.76 3.95
C ARG A 57 19.42 -7.74 2.91
N VAL A 58 18.99 -6.49 3.04
CA VAL A 58 19.24 -5.40 2.11
C VAL A 58 19.98 -4.28 2.82
N ALA A 59 21.06 -3.77 2.21
CA ALA A 59 21.80 -2.62 2.70
C ALA A 59 21.04 -1.31 2.38
N LEU A 60 20.00 -1.00 3.15
CA LEU A 60 19.10 0.15 2.91
C LEU A 60 19.84 1.49 2.77
N ALA A 61 20.96 1.66 3.47
CA ALA A 61 21.78 2.86 3.39
C ALA A 61 22.30 3.16 1.97
N GLU A 62 22.57 2.13 1.17
CA GLU A 62 23.04 2.26 -0.22
C GLU A 62 21.95 2.73 -1.18
N HIS A 63 20.70 2.72 -0.72
CA HIS A 63 19.54 3.12 -1.51
C HIS A 63 18.93 4.46 -1.04
N VAL A 64 19.54 5.14 -0.07
CA VAL A 64 19.06 6.45 0.39
C VAL A 64 19.19 7.47 -0.73
N GLY A 65 18.11 8.21 -0.97
CA GLY A 65 17.99 9.18 -2.05
C GLY A 65 17.52 8.58 -3.37
N HIS A 66 17.38 7.25 -3.48
CA HIS A 66 16.86 6.59 -4.67
C HIS A 66 15.34 6.45 -4.63
N THR A 67 14.73 6.39 -5.82
CA THR A 67 13.40 5.81 -5.95
C THR A 67 13.55 4.29 -6.05
N VAL A 68 12.85 3.55 -5.20
CA VAL A 68 12.90 2.08 -5.15
C VAL A 68 11.50 1.50 -5.12
N THR A 69 11.36 0.27 -5.59
CA THR A 69 10.27 -0.63 -5.21
C THR A 69 10.80 -1.54 -4.11
N ALA A 70 10.25 -1.42 -2.90
CA ALA A 70 10.58 -2.27 -1.77
C ALA A 70 9.46 -3.29 -1.55
N THR A 71 9.83 -4.57 -1.54
CA THR A 71 8.95 -5.67 -1.13
C THR A 71 9.25 -6.00 0.32
N GLY A 72 8.22 -6.06 1.17
CA GLY A 72 8.40 -6.34 2.58
C GLY A 72 7.14 -6.78 3.32
N VAL A 73 7.35 -7.26 4.55
CA VAL A 73 6.30 -7.76 5.45
C VAL A 73 5.90 -6.67 6.43
N VAL A 74 4.59 -6.42 6.56
CA VAL A 74 4.03 -5.44 7.50
C VAL A 74 4.06 -5.98 8.92
N SER A 75 4.58 -5.18 9.86
CA SER A 75 4.64 -5.55 11.27
C SER A 75 3.24 -5.56 11.89
N ASN A 76 2.89 -6.63 12.61
CA ASN A 76 1.55 -6.82 13.19
C ASN A 76 0.42 -6.68 12.15
N ALA A 77 0.58 -7.26 10.95
CA ALA A 77 -0.27 -7.07 9.77
C ALA A 77 -1.78 -7.09 10.07
N LYS A 78 -2.28 -8.02 10.89
CA LYS A 78 -3.71 -8.04 11.26
C LYS A 78 -4.16 -6.77 11.97
N MET A 79 -3.44 -6.34 13.02
CA MET A 79 -3.78 -5.12 13.76
C MET A 79 -3.56 -3.88 12.92
N HIS A 80 -2.52 -3.88 12.08
CA HIS A 80 -2.27 -2.83 11.11
C HIS A 80 -3.46 -2.66 10.17
N ASN A 81 -3.87 -3.74 9.50
CA ASN A 81 -4.99 -3.72 8.55
C ASN A 81 -6.30 -3.26 9.20
N MET A 82 -6.60 -3.71 10.43
CA MET A 82 -7.77 -3.24 11.17
C MET A 82 -7.76 -1.72 11.42
N LYS A 83 -6.59 -1.12 11.68
CA LYS A 83 -6.46 0.34 11.85
C LYS A 83 -6.66 1.08 10.53
N GLU A 84 -6.14 0.53 9.43
CA GLU A 84 -6.30 1.10 8.10
C GLU A 84 -7.76 1.03 7.61
N ASP A 85 -8.46 -0.06 7.88
CA ASP A 85 -9.89 -0.18 7.58
C ASP A 85 -10.72 0.84 8.39
N ALA A 86 -10.35 1.09 9.65
CA ALA A 86 -10.99 2.12 10.46
C ALA A 86 -10.72 3.54 9.94
N LYS A 87 -9.52 3.82 9.42
CA LYS A 87 -9.20 5.10 8.74
C LYS A 87 -10.04 5.27 7.48
N GLN A 88 -10.16 4.21 6.67
CA GLN A 88 -10.98 4.22 5.45
C GLN A 88 -12.45 4.52 5.79
N ALA A 89 -13.03 3.81 6.76
CA ALA A 89 -14.40 4.04 7.20
C ALA A 89 -14.63 5.47 7.74
N ALA A 90 -13.64 6.03 8.46
CA ALA A 90 -13.71 7.42 8.92
C ALA A 90 -13.68 8.42 7.75
N LYS A 91 -12.85 8.17 6.73
CA LYS A 91 -12.82 8.99 5.51
C LYS A 91 -14.11 8.89 4.72
N ASP A 92 -14.69 7.69 4.60
CA ASP A 92 -15.97 7.45 3.92
C ASP A 92 -17.15 8.14 4.64
N SER A 93 -17.04 8.36 5.96
CA SER A 93 -18.00 9.16 6.75
C SER A 93 -17.77 10.68 6.70
N GLY A 94 -16.86 11.15 5.85
CA GLY A 94 -16.64 12.58 5.58
C GLY A 94 -15.55 13.24 6.42
N MET A 95 -14.76 12.46 7.17
CA MET A 95 -13.59 12.99 7.90
C MET A 95 -12.50 13.41 6.92
N LYS A 96 -12.00 14.65 7.02
CA LYS A 96 -10.99 15.24 6.09
C LYS A 96 -9.54 14.84 6.37
N LYS A 97 -9.29 13.75 7.10
CA LYS A 97 -7.93 13.25 7.37
C LYS A 97 -7.49 12.32 6.24
N SER A 98 -6.20 12.35 5.91
CA SER A 98 -5.61 11.43 4.93
C SER A 98 -5.84 9.97 5.35
N ASP A 99 -6.24 9.15 4.38
CA ASP A 99 -6.35 7.69 4.44
C ASP A 99 -5.08 7.00 3.89
N ALA A 100 -4.01 7.77 3.62
CA ALA A 100 -2.71 7.21 3.28
C ALA A 100 -2.19 6.27 4.38
N GLU A 101 -1.63 5.15 3.95
CA GLU A 101 -1.21 4.09 4.84
C GLU A 101 0.10 4.45 5.56
N HIS A 102 0.17 4.16 6.86
CA HIS A 102 1.36 4.42 7.66
C HIS A 102 1.72 3.21 8.51
N GLY A 103 2.96 2.74 8.44
CA GLY A 103 3.33 1.50 9.11
C GLY A 103 4.81 1.22 9.23
N HIS A 104 5.10 0.00 9.70
CA HIS A 104 6.46 -0.51 9.81
C HIS A 104 6.62 -1.72 8.89
N LEU A 105 7.64 -1.69 8.05
CA LEU A 105 7.88 -2.69 7.02
C LEU A 105 9.25 -3.36 7.22
N THR A 106 9.26 -4.69 7.24
CA THR A 106 10.51 -5.45 7.17
C THR A 106 10.78 -5.80 5.71
N VAL A 107 11.70 -5.07 5.08
CA VAL A 107 12.04 -5.18 3.66
C VAL A 107 12.85 -6.45 3.41
N THR A 108 12.39 -7.26 2.47
CA THR A 108 13.05 -8.49 2.03
C THR A 108 13.74 -8.35 0.69
N GLU A 109 13.30 -7.40 -0.15
CA GLU A 109 13.85 -7.15 -1.47
C GLU A 109 13.71 -5.67 -1.84
N ILE A 110 14.71 -5.14 -2.56
CA ILE A 110 14.65 -3.84 -3.20
C ILE A 110 14.94 -4.00 -4.69
N LYS A 111 14.09 -3.37 -5.50
CA LYS A 111 14.37 -3.07 -6.90
C LYS A 111 14.56 -1.57 -7.05
N MET A 112 15.72 -1.15 -7.53
CA MET A 112 15.97 0.26 -7.83
C MET A 112 15.14 0.69 -9.05
N VAL A 113 14.55 1.89 -8.98
CA VAL A 113 13.77 2.49 -10.07
C VAL A 113 14.51 3.69 -10.67
N SER A 114 15.11 4.54 -9.83
CA SER A 114 15.97 5.65 -10.27
C SER A 114 16.97 6.08 -9.19
N ASP A 115 18.08 6.66 -9.63
CA ASP A 115 19.19 7.15 -8.78
C ASP A 115 18.84 8.40 -7.96
N SER A 116 17.67 9.00 -8.20
CA SER A 116 17.17 10.11 -7.39
C SER A 116 15.69 9.95 -7.08
N CYS A 117 15.27 10.53 -5.96
CA CYS A 117 13.88 10.87 -5.71
C CYS A 117 13.44 12.02 -6.64
N LYS A 118 12.11 12.16 -6.81
CA LYS A 118 11.50 13.24 -7.61
C LYS A 118 11.53 14.58 -6.89
#